data_AF-A0A0W0S5X5-F1
#
_entry.id   AF-A0A0W0S5X5-F1
#
_cell.length_a   1.000
_cell.length_b   1.000
_cell.length_c   1.000
_cell.angle_alpha   90.00
_cell.angle_beta   90.00
_cell.angle_gamma   90.00
#
_symmetry.space_group_name_H-M   'P 1'
#
loop_
_entity.id
_entity.type
_entity.pdbx_description
1 polymer ?
#
loop_
_entity_poly.entity_id
_entity_poly.type
_entity_poly.pdbx_seq_one_letter_code
_entity_poly.pdbx_strand_id
1 'polypeptide(L)'
;MDISFLFGFLTGCFTTALGGWQVQKIINNRKNSATIKNKKILDLNRLFHEFPHFMSTIKNDINNSSHQNVREFFVVDKDAILNSSVPRFRYELSAEILPALNRLEELGYIEKLKNNCLHYRIEEEFVMQLQSIAITSKE
;
A
#
# COMPACT_ATOMS: atom_id res chain seq x y z
N MET A 1 -41.17 -34.52 31.70
CA MET A 1 -40.09 -33.66 31.18
C MET A 1 -40.67 -32.95 29.97
N ASP A 2 -41.02 -31.68 30.14
CA ASP A 2 -41.86 -30.97 29.16
C ASP A 2 -41.10 -30.69 27.87
N ILE A 3 -41.72 -31.06 26.75
CA ILE A 3 -41.19 -30.92 25.38
C ILE A 3 -40.76 -29.47 25.10
N SER A 4 -41.43 -28.49 25.73
CA SER A 4 -41.13 -27.07 25.66
C SER A 4 -39.75 -26.69 26.23
N PHE A 5 -39.27 -27.40 27.26
CA PHE A 5 -37.96 -27.16 27.87
C PHE A 5 -36.82 -27.69 26.98
N LEU A 6 -37.04 -28.84 26.33
CA LEU A 6 -36.10 -29.44 25.40
C LEU A 6 -35.97 -28.61 24.10
N PHE A 7 -37.09 -28.06 23.61
CA PHE A 7 -37.10 -27.18 22.44
C PHE A 7 -36.41 -25.84 22.71
N GLY A 8 -36.59 -25.26 23.90
CA GLY A 8 -35.90 -24.03 24.31
C GLY A 8 -34.38 -24.23 24.46
N PHE A 9 -33.95 -25.38 24.98
CA PHE A 9 -32.53 -25.71 25.11
C PHE A 9 -31.86 -25.96 23.74
N LEU A 10 -32.52 -26.66 22.83
CA LEU A 10 -32.00 -26.93 21.48
C LEU A 10 -31.93 -25.66 20.61
N THR A 11 -32.93 -24.79 20.69
CA THR A 11 -32.92 -23.51 19.96
C THR A 11 -31.87 -22.53 20.50
N GLY A 12 -31.64 -22.51 21.82
CA GLY A 12 -30.56 -21.72 22.44
C GLY A 12 -29.16 -22.09 21.94
N CYS A 13 -28.81 -23.38 21.91
CA CYS A 13 -27.48 -23.85 21.50
C CYS A 13 -27.14 -23.56 20.01
N PHE A 14 -28.13 -23.60 19.12
CA PHE A 14 -27.90 -23.32 17.69
C PHE A 14 -27.61 -21.84 17.41
N THR A 15 -28.17 -20.91 18.18
CA THR A 15 -27.90 -19.47 18.00
C THR A 15 -26.47 -19.08 18.38
N THR A 16 -25.91 -19.71 19.42
CA THR A 16 -24.55 -19.43 19.90
C THR A 16 -23.46 -19.98 18.97
N ALA A 17 -23.68 -21.16 18.38
CA ALA A 17 -22.73 -21.77 17.45
C ALA A 17 -22.67 -21.03 16.10
N LEU A 18 -23.81 -20.61 15.56
CA LEU A 18 -23.87 -19.88 14.28
C LEU A 18 -23.38 -18.43 14.42
N GLY A 19 -23.64 -17.77 15.56
CA GLY A 19 -23.11 -16.44 15.85
C GLY A 19 -21.60 -16.41 16.03
N GLY A 20 -21.03 -17.42 16.70
CA GLY A 20 -19.59 -17.54 16.91
C GLY A 20 -18.78 -17.63 15.61
N TRP A 21 -19.29 -18.32 14.59
CA TRP A 21 -18.57 -18.49 13.31
C TRP A 21 -18.46 -17.19 12.52
N GLN A 22 -19.52 -16.38 12.46
CA GLN A 22 -19.49 -15.07 11.80
C GLN A 22 -18.55 -14.09 12.53
N VAL A 23 -18.60 -14.07 13.87
CA VAL A 23 -17.71 -13.24 14.68
C VAL A 23 -16.25 -13.65 14.50
N GLN A 24 -15.95 -14.95 14.51
CA GLN A 24 -14.60 -15.45 14.26
C GLN A 24 -14.11 -15.08 12.85
N LYS A 25 -14.94 -15.19 11.81
CA LYS A 25 -14.57 -14.79 10.44
C LYS A 25 -14.23 -13.30 10.34
N ILE A 26 -15.00 -12.44 11.00
CA ILE A 26 -14.74 -10.98 11.04
C ILE A 26 -13.42 -10.69 11.77
N ILE A 27 -13.19 -11.32 12.94
CA ILE A 27 -11.96 -11.14 13.71
C ILE A 27 -10.74 -11.65 12.92
N ASN A 28 -10.86 -12.80 12.25
CA ASN A 28 -9.77 -13.37 11.47
C ASN A 28 -9.43 -12.51 10.25
N ASN A 29 -10.43 -11.96 9.55
CA ASN A 29 -10.21 -11.00 8.47
C ASN A 29 -9.49 -9.73 8.95
N ARG A 30 -9.86 -9.21 10.13
CA ARG A 30 -9.19 -8.05 10.73
C ARG A 30 -7.74 -8.36 11.10
N LYS A 31 -7.48 -9.53 11.71
CA LYS A 31 -6.11 -9.98 12.03
C LYS A 31 -5.26 -10.17 10.78
N ASN A 32 -5.80 -10.84 9.75
CA ASN A 32 -5.09 -11.03 8.48
C ASN A 32 -4.78 -9.69 7.79
N SER A 33 -5.74 -8.75 7.78
CA SER A 33 -5.51 -7.41 7.26
C SER A 33 -4.43 -6.66 8.05
N ALA A 34 -4.45 -6.74 9.39
CA ALA A 34 -3.43 -6.13 10.23
C ALA A 34 -2.04 -6.75 10.00
N THR A 35 -1.94 -8.06 9.86
CA THR A 35 -0.69 -8.77 9.53
C THR A 35 -0.14 -8.36 8.17
N ILE A 36 -1.01 -8.22 7.16
CA ILE A 36 -0.62 -7.76 5.82
C ILE A 36 -0.12 -6.31 5.88
N LYS A 37 -0.83 -5.42 6.59
CA LYS A 37 -0.40 -4.03 6.80
C LYS A 37 0.94 -3.94 7.53
N ASN A 38 1.13 -4.72 8.60
CA ASN A 38 2.38 -4.75 9.35
C ASN A 38 3.54 -5.29 8.51
N LYS A 39 3.29 -6.30 7.67
CA LYS A 39 4.29 -6.81 6.73
C LYS A 39 4.69 -5.73 5.71
N LYS A 40 3.71 -5.04 5.12
CA LYS A 40 3.96 -3.91 4.20
C LYS A 40 4.79 -2.81 4.87
N ILE A 41 4.47 -2.40 6.09
CA ILE A 41 5.24 -1.38 6.84
C ILE A 41 6.70 -1.83 7.05
N LEU A 42 6.93 -3.10 7.41
CA LEU A 42 8.28 -3.63 7.57
C LEU A 42 9.04 -3.67 6.23
N ASP A 43 8.36 -4.04 5.15
CA ASP A 43 8.90 -4.02 3.79
C ASP A 43 9.22 -2.58 3.34
N LEU A 44 8.44 -1.58 3.78
CA LEU A 44 8.68 -0.17 3.48
C LEU A 44 9.93 0.37 4.19
N ASN A 45 10.13 0.06 5.47
CA ASN A 45 11.34 0.45 6.18
C ASN A 45 12.60 -0.14 5.52
N ARG A 46 12.51 -1.38 5.04
CA ARG A 46 13.59 -2.03 4.31
C ARG A 46 13.91 -1.29 3.00
N LEU A 47 12.90 -0.86 2.25
CA LEU A 47 13.10 -0.04 1.05
C LEU A 47 13.85 1.27 1.34
N PHE A 48 13.53 1.95 2.45
CA PHE A 48 14.26 3.17 2.85
C PHE A 48 15.72 2.91 3.21
N HIS A 49 16.06 1.71 3.68
CA HIS A 49 17.45 1.33 3.95
C HIS A 49 18.19 0.90 2.67
N GLU A 50 17.54 0.14 1.79
CA GLU A 50 18.15 -0.38 0.56
C GLU A 50 18.29 0.69 -0.53
N PHE A 51 17.33 1.61 -0.64
CA PHE A 51 17.26 2.65 -1.68
C PHE A 51 17.03 4.05 -1.10
N PRO A 52 17.90 4.53 -0.18
CA PRO A 52 17.64 5.72 0.64
C PRO A 52 17.45 6.99 -0.20
N HIS A 53 18.23 7.15 -1.27
CA HIS A 53 18.16 8.32 -2.13
C HIS A 53 16.80 8.40 -2.83
N PHE A 54 16.44 7.36 -3.60
CA PHE A 54 15.20 7.34 -4.36
C PHE A 54 13.97 7.41 -3.46
N MET A 55 13.96 6.64 -2.36
CA MET A 55 12.84 6.63 -1.41
C MET A 55 12.66 7.99 -0.71
N SER A 56 13.76 8.72 -0.44
CA SER A 56 13.67 10.08 0.09
C SER A 56 13.11 11.06 -0.93
N THR A 57 13.54 10.97 -2.19
CA THR A 57 13.03 11.82 -3.28
C THR A 57 11.52 11.63 -3.46
N ILE A 58 11.06 10.40 -3.67
CA ILE A 58 9.63 10.12 -3.88
C ILE A 58 8.78 10.51 -2.66
N LYS A 59 9.28 10.31 -1.44
CA LYS A 59 8.63 10.76 -0.21
C LYS A 59 8.46 12.28 -0.20
N ASN A 60 9.50 13.02 -0.55
CA ASN A 60 9.45 14.49 -0.56
C ASN A 60 8.49 15.01 -1.63
N ASP A 61 8.50 14.41 -2.81
CA ASP A 61 7.63 14.80 -3.92
C ASP A 61 6.16 14.56 -3.60
N ILE A 62 5.81 13.41 -2.99
CA ILE A 62 4.45 13.08 -2.56
C ILE A 62 3.97 13.97 -1.41
N ASN A 63 4.86 14.35 -0.49
CA ASN A 63 4.52 15.20 0.65
C ASN A 63 4.49 16.71 0.31
N ASN A 64 4.85 17.09 -0.91
CA ASN A 64 4.72 18.46 -1.37
C ASN A 64 3.25 18.78 -1.67
N SER A 65 2.70 19.81 -1.01
CA SER A 65 1.31 20.24 -1.20
C SER A 65 0.97 20.61 -2.64
N SER A 66 1.96 21.07 -3.42
CA SER A 66 1.78 21.42 -4.83
C SER A 66 1.55 20.20 -5.72
N HIS A 67 1.88 19.00 -5.23
CA HIS A 67 1.82 17.75 -5.97
C HIS A 67 0.78 16.76 -5.42
N GLN A 68 -0.15 17.23 -4.58
CA GLN A 68 -1.10 16.38 -3.85
C GLN A 68 -1.88 15.40 -4.73
N ASN A 69 -2.13 15.75 -5.99
CA ASN A 69 -2.91 14.94 -6.95
C ASN A 69 -2.06 14.17 -7.97
N VAL A 70 -0.72 14.25 -7.90
CA VAL A 70 0.17 13.54 -8.83
C VAL A 70 0.31 12.09 -8.38
N ARG A 71 0.01 11.14 -9.27
CA ARG A 71 0.07 9.69 -9.00
C ARG A 71 0.82 8.90 -10.06
N GLU A 72 1.43 9.59 -11.01
CA GLU A 72 2.16 8.97 -12.10
C GLU A 72 3.54 9.57 -12.21
N PHE A 73 4.51 8.75 -12.61
CA PHE A 73 5.86 9.20 -12.84
C PHE A 73 6.53 8.46 -13.98
N PHE A 74 7.50 9.15 -14.60
CA PHE A 74 8.40 8.56 -15.56
C PHE A 74 9.81 8.44 -14.99
N VAL A 75 10.51 7.40 -15.40
CA VAL A 75 11.97 7.29 -15.25
C VAL A 75 12.59 7.39 -16.62
N VAL A 76 13.45 8.39 -16.83
CA VAL A 76 14.03 8.65 -18.16
C VAL A 76 15.45 9.12 -18.07
N ASP A 77 16.17 9.00 -19.17
CA ASP A 77 17.48 9.63 -19.31
C ASP A 77 17.39 11.14 -19.05
N LYS A 78 18.49 11.68 -18.55
CA LYS A 78 18.63 13.10 -18.19
C LYS A 78 18.26 14.03 -19.35
N ASP A 79 18.67 13.67 -20.56
CA ASP A 79 18.48 14.47 -21.77
C ASP A 79 17.16 14.18 -22.50
N ALA A 80 16.35 13.23 -21.99
CA ALA A 80 15.07 12.89 -22.62
C ALA A 80 14.05 14.03 -22.45
N ILE A 81 13.43 14.43 -23.56
CA ILE A 81 12.34 15.40 -23.56
C ILE A 81 11.02 14.65 -23.55
N LEU A 82 10.24 14.82 -22.49
CA LEU A 82 8.89 14.26 -22.33
C LEU A 82 7.90 15.41 -22.22
N ASN A 83 7.06 15.55 -23.24
CA ASN A 83 5.93 16.47 -23.20
C ASN A 83 4.71 15.72 -22.67
N SER A 84 4.19 16.17 -21.54
CA SER A 84 3.03 15.58 -20.89
C SER A 84 1.99 16.66 -20.61
N SER A 85 0.76 16.46 -21.09
CA SER A 85 -0.38 17.34 -20.78
C SER A 85 -0.91 17.15 -19.36
N VAL A 86 -0.54 16.05 -18.70
CA VAL A 86 -0.94 15.72 -17.33
C VAL A 86 0.26 15.86 -16.38
N PRO A 87 0.09 16.42 -15.18
CA PRO A 87 1.15 16.47 -14.18
C PRO A 87 1.67 15.08 -13.80
N ARG A 88 2.99 14.89 -13.91
CA ARG A 88 3.69 13.63 -13.63
C ARG A 88 5.05 13.93 -13.02
N PHE A 89 5.50 13.11 -12.08
CA PHE A 89 6.89 13.21 -11.63
C PHE A 89 7.86 12.69 -12.69
N ARG A 90 9.09 13.19 -12.65
CA ARG A 90 10.17 12.77 -13.53
C ARG A 90 11.39 12.45 -12.67
N TYR A 91 11.86 11.21 -12.79
CA TYR A 91 13.10 10.76 -12.18
C TYR A 91 14.13 10.43 -13.25
N GLU A 92 15.40 10.68 -12.94
CA GLU A 92 16.52 10.36 -13.82
C GLU A 92 16.82 8.86 -13.75
N LEU A 93 17.05 8.25 -14.92
CA LEU A 93 17.47 6.86 -15.01
C LEU A 93 18.89 6.71 -14.44
N SER A 94 19.03 5.81 -13.48
CA SER A 94 20.32 5.46 -12.88
C SER A 94 20.44 3.96 -12.65
N ALA A 95 21.65 3.46 -12.40
CA ALA A 95 21.84 2.04 -12.11
C ALA A 95 21.10 1.58 -10.84
N GLU A 96 20.89 2.49 -9.89
CA GLU A 96 20.27 2.21 -8.59
C GLU A 96 18.73 2.28 -8.62
N ILE A 97 18.15 3.07 -9.54
CA ILE A 97 16.70 3.25 -9.59
C ILE A 97 15.98 2.02 -10.13
N LEU A 98 16.56 1.29 -11.09
CA LEU A 98 15.92 0.12 -11.71
C LEU A 98 15.65 -1.01 -10.69
N PRO A 99 16.61 -1.44 -9.86
CA PRO A 99 16.34 -2.39 -8.77
C PRO A 99 15.27 -1.88 -7.79
N ALA A 100 15.27 -0.59 -7.47
CA ALA A 100 14.28 0.01 -6.56
C ALA A 100 12.85 -0.08 -7.14
N LEU A 101 12.69 0.22 -8.43
CA LEU A 101 11.40 0.13 -9.13
C LEU A 101 10.89 -1.31 -9.16
N ASN A 102 11.75 -2.27 -9.51
CA ASN A 102 11.38 -3.69 -9.51
C ASN A 102 10.87 -4.11 -8.12
N ARG A 103 11.57 -3.68 -7.06
CA ARG A 103 11.19 -4.02 -5.69
C ARG A 103 9.87 -3.36 -5.27
N LEU A 104 9.67 -2.09 -5.63
CA LEU A 104 8.41 -1.38 -5.38
C LEU A 104 7.24 -2.02 -6.13
N GLU A 105 7.45 -2.47 -7.36
CA GLU A 105 6.44 -3.16 -8.17
C GLU A 105 6.09 -4.54 -7.59
N GLU A 106 7.10 -5.34 -7.21
CA GLU A 106 6.91 -6.63 -6.53
C GLU A 106 6.10 -6.51 -5.24
N LEU A 107 6.29 -5.43 -4.49
CA LEU A 107 5.59 -5.16 -3.24
C LEU A 107 4.20 -4.51 -3.45
N GLY A 108 3.84 -4.19 -4.70
CA GLY A 108 2.57 -3.57 -5.06
C GLY A 108 2.45 -2.12 -4.62
N TYR A 109 3.56 -1.40 -4.51
CA TYR A 109 3.58 0.04 -4.21
C TYR A 109 3.46 0.89 -5.48
N ILE A 110 3.91 0.35 -6.61
CA ILE A 110 3.76 0.97 -7.93
C ILE A 110 3.28 -0.08 -8.93
N GLU A 111 2.62 0.37 -9.99
CA GLU A 111 2.24 -0.46 -11.13
C GLU A 111 2.87 0.11 -12.40
N LYS A 112 3.58 -0.72 -13.18
CA LYS A 112 4.05 -0.31 -14.49
C LYS A 112 2.88 -0.23 -15.47
N LEU A 113 2.67 0.96 -16.05
CA LEU A 113 1.64 1.16 -17.06
C LEU A 113 2.12 0.58 -18.40
N LYS A 114 1.19 -0.04 -19.13
CA LYS A 114 1.49 -0.71 -20.41
C LYS A 114 1.83 0.31 -21.50
N ASN A 115 3.09 0.71 -21.56
CA ASN A 115 3.68 1.47 -22.65
C ASN A 115 5.16 1.10 -22.85
N ASN A 116 5.77 1.65 -23.89
CA ASN A 116 7.18 1.37 -24.24
C ASN A 116 8.18 2.14 -23.35
N CYS A 117 7.74 2.70 -22.21
CA CYS A 117 8.54 3.55 -21.36
C CYS A 117 8.55 3.03 -19.92
N LEU A 118 9.42 3.59 -19.09
CA LEU A 118 9.42 3.38 -17.65
C LEU A 118 8.40 4.32 -17.00
N HIS A 119 7.11 4.06 -17.26
CA HIS A 119 5.98 4.82 -16.74
C HIS A 119 5.25 4.01 -15.68
N TYR A 120 5.07 4.61 -14.51
CA TYR A 120 4.50 3.95 -13.36
C TYR A 120 3.37 4.78 -12.75
N ARG A 121 2.39 4.07 -12.19
CA ARG A 121 1.38 4.61 -11.29
C ARG A 121 1.75 4.27 -9.85
N ILE A 122 1.55 5.22 -8.94
CA ILE A 122 1.75 5.09 -7.50
C ILE A 122 0.44 4.62 -6.88
N GLU A 123 0.48 3.55 -6.09
CA GLU A 123 -0.71 3.05 -5.40
C GLU A 123 -1.09 3.94 -4.21
N GLU A 124 -2.39 4.17 -4.00
CA GLU A 124 -2.86 5.14 -2.99
C GLU A 124 -2.46 4.70 -1.57
N GLU A 125 -2.45 3.39 -1.29
CA GLU A 125 -1.98 2.86 -0.01
C GLU A 125 -0.52 3.27 0.26
N PHE A 126 0.32 3.31 -0.79
CA PHE A 126 1.71 3.74 -0.67
C PHE A 126 1.81 5.23 -0.31
N VAL A 127 1.02 6.07 -0.97
CA VAL A 127 0.94 7.51 -0.70
C VAL A 127 0.57 7.76 0.75
N MET A 128 -0.47 7.09 1.25
CA MET A 128 -0.92 7.21 2.64
C MET A 128 0.19 6.80 3.63
N GLN A 129 0.92 5.72 3.34
CA GLN A 129 2.03 5.28 4.19
C GLN A 129 3.17 6.31 4.22
N LEU A 130 3.57 6.84 3.06
CA LEU A 130 4.62 7.87 2.98
C LEU A 130 4.25 9.18 3.68
N GLN A 131 2.97 9.56 3.63
CA GLN A 131 2.46 10.72 4.35
C GLN A 131 2.44 10.49 5.87
N SER A 132 2.08 9.29 6.32
CA SER A 132 2.09 8.96 7.74
C SER A 132 3.49 9.05 8.37
N ILE A 133 4.53 8.60 7.64
CA ILE A 133 5.93 8.69 8.09
C ILE A 133 6.37 10.14 8.27
N ALA A 134 5.94 11.04 7.38
CA ALA A 134 6.30 12.45 7.45
C ALA A 134 5.67 13.16 8.66
N ILE A 135 4.49 12.71 9.11
CA ILE A 135 3.82 13.22 10.32
C ILE A 135 4.60 12.79 11.56
N THR A 136 4.98 11.51 11.68
CA THR A 136 5.73 10.99 12.84
C THR A 136 7.15 11.58 12.96
N SER A 137 7.72 12.11 11.88
CA SER A 137 9.06 12.73 11.91
C SER A 137 9.05 14.20 12.39
N LYS A 138 7.87 14.79 12.63
CA LYS A 138 7.71 16.18 13.10
C LYS A 138 7.32 16.30 14.58
N GLU A 139 7.06 15.19 15.26
CA GLU A 139 6.93 15.10 16.72
C GLU A 139 8.28 14.76 17.35
#